data_AF-A0A352AG66-F1
#
_entry.id   AF-A0A352AG66-F1
#
_cell.length_a   1.000
_cell.length_b   1.000
_cell.length_c   1.000
_cell.angle_alpha   90.00
_cell.angle_beta   90.00
_cell.angle_gamma   90.00
#
_symmetry.space_group_name_H-M   'P 1'
#
loop_
_entity.id
_entity.type
_entity.pdbx_description
1 polymer ?
#
loop_
_entity_poly.entity_id
_entity_poly.type
_entity_poly.pdbx_seq_one_letter_code
_entity_poly.pdbx_strand_id
1 'polypeptide(L)'
;MTEIPLDRAVKRYEQAIATLETAGETLSAEQILEVLVARDAIQAVINDTTQDNPGSLIAKVNELDLRLRKQTDAINRVVTLADLREIINPPQKDWWWLLDPPQPLPWLDYYDWLWISLALAFLTASASLTVDIAQRLLSSGSNQMGILGIVGQSVLTALTAGGALTKPGRQGVEHFLTTLKIPKR
;
A
#
# COMPACT_ATOMS: atom_id res chain seq x y z
N MET A 1 7.16 -38.50 30.58
CA MET A 1 6.97 -37.14 30.07
C MET A 1 6.32 -37.26 28.71
N THR A 2 5.03 -36.97 28.61
CA THR A 2 4.29 -36.95 27.35
C THR A 2 4.77 -35.75 26.54
N GLU A 3 5.41 -35.98 25.40
CA GLU A 3 5.75 -34.90 24.48
C GLU A 3 4.47 -34.19 24.05
N ILE A 4 4.42 -32.87 24.25
CA ILE A 4 3.30 -32.06 23.76
C ILE A 4 3.31 -32.18 22.23
N PRO A 5 2.18 -32.52 21.58
CA PRO A 5 2.13 -32.69 20.12
C PRO A 5 2.62 -31.45 19.36
N LEU A 6 2.39 -30.26 19.94
CA LEU A 6 2.91 -28.99 19.43
C LEU A 6 4.46 -28.94 19.41
N ASP A 7 5.15 -29.43 20.43
CA ASP A 7 6.63 -29.40 20.47
C ASP A 7 7.25 -30.23 19.33
N ARG A 8 6.65 -31.39 19.05
CA ARG A 8 7.07 -32.24 17.92
C ARG A 8 6.80 -31.57 16.58
N ALA A 9 5.63 -30.94 16.41
CA ALA A 9 5.28 -30.23 15.19
C ALA A 9 6.22 -29.03 14.94
N VAL A 10 6.55 -28.28 16.00
CA VAL A 10 7.51 -27.17 15.95
C VAL A 10 8.92 -27.66 15.57
N LYS A 11 9.40 -28.76 16.16
CA LYS A 11 10.71 -29.34 15.78
C LYS A 11 10.76 -29.77 14.31
N ARG A 12 9.69 -30.37 13.79
CA ARG A 12 9.61 -30.75 12.37
C ARG A 12 9.66 -29.52 11.46
N TYR A 13 8.92 -28.47 11.82
CA TYR A 13 8.92 -27.22 11.07
C TYR A 13 10.27 -26.50 11.11
N GLU A 14 10.94 -26.49 12.27
CA GLU A 14 12.29 -25.95 12.43
C GLU A 14 13.30 -26.68 11.53
N GLN A 15 13.25 -28.01 11.49
CA GLN A 15 14.11 -28.82 10.62
C GLN A 15 13.84 -28.58 9.13
N ALA A 16 12.56 -28.45 8.76
CA ALA A 16 12.16 -28.20 7.38
C ALA A 16 12.64 -26.81 6.92
N ILE A 17 12.47 -25.77 7.74
CA ILE A 17 12.99 -24.42 7.44
C ILE A 17 14.52 -24.42 7.38
N ALA A 18 15.19 -25.08 8.31
CA ALA A 18 16.66 -25.16 8.28
C ALA A 18 17.17 -25.82 7.00
N THR A 19 16.49 -26.89 6.54
CA THR A 19 16.81 -27.57 5.28
C THR A 19 16.56 -26.66 4.07
N LEU A 20 15.50 -25.87 4.11
CA LEU A 20 15.18 -24.90 3.07
C LEU A 20 16.21 -23.76 3.00
N GLU A 21 16.68 -23.27 4.15
CA GLU A 21 17.71 -22.26 4.24
C GLU A 21 19.09 -22.75 3.80
N THR A 22 19.44 -24.01 4.08
CA THR A 22 20.72 -24.60 3.65
C THR A 22 20.71 -25.00 2.17
N ALA A 23 19.55 -25.30 1.59
CA ALA A 23 19.43 -25.71 0.18
C ALA A 23 19.77 -24.58 -0.80
N GLY A 24 19.56 -23.31 -0.45
CA GLY A 24 19.93 -22.15 -1.26
C GLY A 24 19.42 -22.21 -2.70
N GLU A 25 20.32 -22.42 -3.66
CA GLU A 25 20.00 -22.53 -5.10
C GLU A 25 19.51 -23.92 -5.55
N THR A 26 19.66 -24.95 -4.71
CA THR A 26 19.26 -26.34 -5.02
C THR A 26 17.88 -26.71 -4.46
N LEU A 27 17.09 -25.69 -4.17
CA LEU A 27 15.80 -25.80 -3.51
C LEU A 27 14.83 -26.62 -4.37
N SER A 28 14.30 -27.71 -3.81
CA SER A 28 13.33 -28.59 -4.48
C SER A 28 11.89 -28.26 -4.09
N ALA A 29 10.95 -28.47 -5.02
CA ALA A 29 9.52 -28.36 -4.77
C ALA A 29 9.05 -29.23 -3.59
N GLU A 30 9.66 -30.40 -3.42
CA GLU A 30 9.35 -31.33 -2.32
C GLU A 30 9.72 -30.75 -0.95
N GLN A 31 10.85 -30.03 -0.85
CA GLN A 31 11.30 -29.39 0.38
C GLN A 31 10.39 -28.23 0.76
N ILE A 32 9.94 -27.44 -0.23
CA ILE A 32 8.97 -26.36 -0.03
C ILE A 32 7.65 -26.94 0.48
N LEU A 33 7.17 -28.00 -0.15
CA LEU A 33 5.91 -28.62 0.25
C LEU A 33 5.99 -29.21 1.66
N GLU A 34 7.11 -29.83 2.03
CA GLU A 34 7.35 -30.34 3.39
C GLU A 34 7.28 -29.22 4.45
N VAL A 35 7.81 -28.03 4.16
CA VAL A 35 7.71 -26.86 5.05
C VAL A 35 6.26 -26.40 5.21
N LEU A 36 5.50 -26.32 4.11
CA LEU A 36 4.10 -25.88 4.14
C LEU A 36 3.21 -26.89 4.88
N VAL A 37 3.40 -28.19 4.62
CA VAL A 37 2.69 -29.27 5.33
C VAL A 37 3.05 -29.31 6.83
N ALA A 38 4.32 -29.05 7.17
CA ALA A 38 4.72 -28.94 8.57
C ALA A 38 4.02 -27.76 9.27
N ARG A 39 3.81 -26.64 8.55
CA ARG A 39 3.07 -25.48 9.10
C ARG A 39 1.58 -25.77 9.24
N ASP A 40 0.98 -26.51 8.32
CA ASP A 40 -0.41 -26.99 8.44
C ASP A 40 -0.58 -27.87 9.68
N ALA A 41 0.36 -28.77 9.95
CA ALA A 41 0.34 -29.63 11.13
C ALA A 41 0.37 -28.82 12.44
N ILE A 42 1.18 -27.75 12.50
CA ILE A 42 1.19 -26.82 13.62
C ILE A 42 -0.17 -26.13 13.76
N GLN A 43 -0.75 -25.66 12.66
CA GLN A 43 -2.05 -25.00 12.71
C GLN A 43 -3.16 -25.93 13.19
N ALA A 44 -3.14 -27.20 12.75
CA ALA A 44 -4.09 -28.21 13.20
C ALA A 44 -4.01 -28.40 14.73
N VAL A 45 -2.80 -28.45 15.29
CA VAL A 45 -2.57 -28.57 16.73
C VAL A 45 -3.01 -27.31 17.49
N ILE A 46 -2.71 -26.11 16.97
CA ILE A 46 -3.12 -24.85 17.61
C ILE A 46 -4.65 -24.69 17.61
N ASN A 47 -5.32 -25.12 16.54
CA ASN A 47 -6.79 -25.08 16.45
C ASN A 47 -7.47 -26.12 17.36
N ASP A 48 -6.75 -27.16 17.78
CA ASP A 48 -7.26 -28.17 18.69
C ASP A 48 -7.37 -27.60 20.11
N THR A 49 -8.61 -27.29 20.51
CA THR A 49 -8.92 -26.69 21.82
C THR A 49 -8.65 -27.64 23.00
N THR A 50 -8.36 -28.91 22.72
CA THR A 50 -8.06 -29.91 23.75
C THR A 50 -6.58 -29.92 24.17
N GLN A 51 -5.71 -29.19 23.46
CA GLN A 51 -4.27 -29.16 23.75
C GLN A 51 -3.83 -27.88 24.46
N ASP A 52 -2.97 -28.06 25.46
CA ASP A 52 -2.25 -26.96 26.09
C ASP A 52 -1.24 -26.37 25.10
N ASN A 53 -1.48 -25.13 24.72
CA ASN A 53 -0.64 -24.36 23.80
C ASN A 53 0.20 -23.34 24.61
N PRO A 54 1.39 -23.73 25.12
CA PRO A 54 2.22 -22.82 25.89
C PRO A 54 2.69 -21.65 25.01
N GLY A 55 2.59 -20.43 25.54
CA GLY A 55 2.95 -19.21 24.82
C GLY A 55 4.40 -19.18 24.32
N SER A 56 5.31 -19.93 24.96
CA SER A 56 6.69 -20.09 24.51
C SER A 56 6.80 -20.85 23.18
N LEU A 57 5.96 -21.86 22.94
CA LEU A 57 5.93 -22.57 21.66
C LEU A 57 5.28 -21.70 20.57
N ILE A 58 4.22 -20.95 20.90
CA ILE A 58 3.60 -20.01 19.96
C ILE A 58 4.60 -18.90 19.55
N ALA A 59 5.39 -18.39 20.48
CA ALA A 59 6.45 -17.41 20.18
C ALA A 59 7.50 -18.00 19.22
N LYS A 60 7.90 -19.26 19.40
CA LYS A 60 8.81 -19.95 18.47
C LYS A 60 8.20 -20.15 17.09
N VAL A 61 6.92 -20.53 17.01
CA VAL A 61 6.21 -20.64 15.72
C VAL A 61 6.24 -19.29 14.99
N ASN A 62 5.99 -18.20 15.70
CA ASN A 62 6.04 -16.86 15.12
C ASN A 62 7.45 -16.48 14.61
N GLU A 63 8.51 -16.86 15.32
CA GLU A 63 9.89 -16.66 14.86
C GLU A 63 10.18 -17.46 13.57
N LEU A 64 9.76 -18.72 13.54
CA LEU A 64 9.90 -19.58 12.36
C LEU A 64 9.07 -19.05 11.18
N ASP A 65 7.88 -18.53 11.43
CA ASP A 65 7.03 -17.89 10.42
C ASP A 65 7.67 -16.63 9.82
N LEU A 66 8.40 -15.84 10.63
CA LEU A 66 9.19 -14.72 10.14
C LEU A 66 10.34 -15.18 9.23
N ARG A 67 10.98 -16.31 9.54
CA ARG A 67 12.03 -16.90 8.69
C ARG A 67 11.46 -17.41 7.37
N LEU A 68 10.31 -18.10 7.42
CA LEU A 68 9.61 -18.56 6.21
C LEU A 68 9.27 -17.38 5.28
N ARG A 69 8.75 -16.27 5.83
CA ARG A 69 8.42 -15.07 5.06
C ARG A 69 9.62 -14.47 4.33
N LYS A 70 10.82 -14.54 4.91
CA LYS A 70 12.04 -14.06 4.24
C LYS A 70 12.42 -14.91 3.04
N GLN A 71 11.99 -16.17 3.01
CA GLN A 71 12.26 -17.12 1.93
C GLN A 71 11.18 -17.14 0.85
N THR A 72 10.15 -16.30 0.96
CA THR A 72 9.05 -16.20 -0.02
C THR A 72 9.55 -16.04 -1.46
N ASP A 73 10.55 -15.19 -1.68
CA ASP A 73 11.09 -14.96 -3.03
C ASP A 73 11.81 -16.19 -3.59
N ALA A 74 12.51 -16.94 -2.75
CA ALA A 74 13.19 -18.17 -3.16
C ALA A 74 12.17 -19.29 -3.46
N ILE A 75 11.13 -19.39 -2.64
CA ILE A 75 10.03 -20.36 -2.80
C ILE A 75 9.30 -20.13 -4.13
N ASN A 76 8.90 -18.88 -4.41
CA ASN A 76 8.15 -18.52 -5.61
C ASN A 76 8.96 -18.67 -6.91
N ARG A 77 10.29 -18.73 -6.84
CA ARG A 77 11.14 -19.00 -8.02
C ARG A 77 11.11 -20.47 -8.45
N VAL A 78 10.88 -21.38 -7.49
CA VAL A 78 10.95 -22.83 -7.71
C VAL A 78 9.56 -23.41 -7.93
N VAL A 79 8.58 -22.93 -7.15
CA VAL A 79 7.20 -23.43 -7.20
C VAL A 79 6.21 -22.28 -7.31
N THR A 80 5.29 -22.40 -8.25
CA THR A 80 4.11 -21.52 -8.32
C THR A 80 3.11 -21.95 -7.25
N LEU A 81 3.00 -21.19 -6.16
CA LEU A 81 2.02 -21.47 -5.10
C LEU A 81 0.56 -21.37 -5.58
N ALA A 82 0.29 -20.70 -6.71
CA ALA A 82 -1.04 -20.72 -7.34
C ALA A 82 -1.45 -22.12 -7.78
N ASP A 83 -0.56 -22.87 -8.44
CA ASP A 83 -0.84 -24.21 -8.95
C ASP A 83 -1.10 -25.20 -7.80
N LEU A 84 -0.35 -25.07 -6.70
CA LEU A 84 -0.57 -25.88 -5.51
C LEU A 84 -1.90 -25.55 -4.81
N ARG A 85 -2.32 -24.28 -4.81
CA ARG A 85 -3.62 -23.88 -4.26
C ARG A 85 -4.78 -24.48 -5.04
N GLU A 86 -4.66 -24.64 -6.36
CA GLU A 86 -5.70 -25.31 -7.16
C GLU A 86 -5.89 -26.78 -6.78
N ILE A 87 -4.81 -27.46 -6.38
CA ILE A 87 -4.84 -28.88 -6.00
C ILE A 87 -5.30 -29.05 -4.54
N ILE A 88 -4.74 -28.27 -3.62
CA ILE A 88 -4.92 -28.46 -2.17
C ILE A 88 -6.15 -27.69 -1.66
N ASN A 89 -6.58 -26.64 -2.36
CA ASN A 89 -7.68 -25.75 -1.99
C ASN A 89 -7.63 -25.29 -0.51
N PRO A 90 -6.51 -24.69 -0.06
CA PRO A 90 -6.36 -24.28 1.34
C PRO A 90 -7.32 -23.14 1.68
N PRO A 91 -7.85 -23.10 2.91
CA PRO A 91 -8.73 -22.02 3.33
C PRO A 91 -7.95 -20.69 3.42
N GLN A 92 -8.61 -19.58 3.06
CA GLN A 92 -7.98 -18.23 3.00
C GLN A 92 -7.33 -17.74 4.31
N LYS A 93 -7.64 -18.37 5.44
CA LYS A 93 -7.03 -18.06 6.75
C LYS A 93 -5.57 -18.50 6.85
N ASP A 94 -5.13 -19.40 5.97
CA ASP A 94 -3.80 -20.01 6.03
C ASP A 94 -2.80 -19.19 5.17
N TRP A 95 -2.36 -18.07 5.75
CA TRP A 95 -1.54 -17.05 5.07
C TRP A 95 -0.26 -17.59 4.42
N TRP A 96 0.29 -18.72 4.89
CA TRP A 96 1.51 -19.33 4.33
C TRP A 96 1.29 -19.92 2.93
N TRP A 97 0.05 -20.20 2.54
CA TRP A 97 -0.32 -20.54 1.15
C TRP A 97 -0.52 -19.32 0.25
N LEU A 98 -0.59 -18.12 0.86
CA LEU A 98 -0.79 -16.82 0.20
C LEU A 98 0.52 -16.02 0.13
N LEU A 99 1.66 -16.71 0.12
CA LEU A 99 2.99 -16.12 -0.07
C LEU A 99 3.16 -15.71 -1.54
N ASP A 100 2.32 -14.81 -2.04
CA ASP A 100 2.41 -14.33 -3.41
C ASP A 100 3.69 -13.50 -3.58
N PRO A 101 4.40 -13.61 -4.72
CA PRO A 101 5.57 -12.79 -4.97
C PRO A 101 5.17 -11.31 -4.93
N PRO A 102 6.04 -10.40 -4.45
CA PRO A 102 5.82 -8.99 -4.65
C PRO A 102 5.64 -8.79 -6.16
N GLN A 103 4.45 -8.31 -6.56
CA GLN A 103 4.17 -8.03 -7.96
C GLN A 103 5.33 -7.18 -8.49
N PRO A 104 5.89 -7.49 -9.67
CA PRO A 104 6.99 -6.70 -10.21
C PRO A 104 6.49 -5.25 -10.29
N LEU A 105 6.99 -4.42 -9.39
CA LEU A 105 6.67 -3.00 -9.36
C LEU A 105 7.04 -2.49 -10.76
N PRO A 106 6.10 -1.88 -11.49
CA PRO A 106 6.40 -1.37 -12.81
C PRO A 106 7.61 -0.44 -12.66
N TRP A 107 8.61 -0.58 -13.53
CA TRP A 107 9.86 0.19 -13.59
C TRP A 107 9.71 1.72 -13.38
N LEU A 108 8.50 2.26 -13.55
CA LEU A 108 8.12 3.63 -13.19
C LEU A 108 8.18 3.94 -11.68
N ASP A 109 7.99 2.97 -10.79
CA ASP A 109 7.97 3.17 -9.33
C ASP A 109 9.37 3.49 -8.78
N TYR A 110 10.43 3.07 -9.47
CA TYR A 110 11.81 3.46 -9.11
C TYR A 110 12.07 4.96 -9.31
N TYR A 111 11.35 5.60 -10.24
CA TYR A 111 11.47 7.03 -10.53
C TYR A 111 10.39 7.88 -9.86
N ASP A 112 9.49 7.27 -9.07
CA ASP A 112 8.38 7.98 -8.43
C ASP A 112 8.89 9.11 -7.51
N TRP A 113 9.98 8.88 -6.78
CA TRP A 113 10.62 9.91 -5.95
C TRP A 113 11.10 11.13 -6.76
N LEU A 114 11.57 10.92 -7.99
CA LEU A 114 12.03 11.98 -8.89
C LEU A 114 10.83 12.79 -9.39
N TRP A 115 9.77 12.10 -9.82
CA TRP A 115 8.52 12.74 -10.28
C TRP A 115 7.82 13.50 -9.15
N ILE A 116 7.80 12.96 -7.94
CA ILE A 116 7.27 13.62 -6.74
C ILE A 116 8.08 14.88 -6.42
N SER A 117 9.42 14.80 -6.42
CA SER A 117 10.26 15.98 -6.13
C SER A 117 10.12 17.07 -7.20
N LEU A 118 10.04 16.67 -8.47
CA LEU A 118 9.81 17.59 -9.59
C LEU A 118 8.43 18.24 -9.51
N ALA A 119 7.39 17.44 -9.23
CA ALA A 119 6.03 17.95 -9.03
C ALA A 119 5.95 18.90 -7.84
N LEU A 120 6.64 18.60 -6.74
CA LEU A 120 6.70 19.44 -5.55
C LEU A 120 7.43 20.75 -5.82
N ALA A 121 8.55 20.72 -6.56
CA ALA A 121 9.27 21.91 -6.98
C ALA A 121 8.42 22.79 -7.91
N PHE A 122 7.73 22.17 -8.88
CA PHE A 122 6.86 22.89 -9.81
C PHE A 122 5.64 23.49 -9.10
N LEU A 123 5.05 22.76 -8.14
CA LEU A 123 3.95 23.24 -7.32
C LEU A 123 4.39 24.45 -6.48
N THR A 124 5.53 24.34 -5.81
CA THR A 124 6.11 25.41 -4.98
C THR A 124 6.44 26.65 -5.81
N ALA A 125 7.01 26.46 -7.00
CA ALA A 125 7.28 27.54 -7.94
C ALA A 125 5.99 28.22 -8.43
N SER A 126 4.96 27.43 -8.78
CA SER A 126 3.66 27.99 -9.19
C SER A 126 2.97 28.75 -8.07
N ALA A 127 3.06 28.26 -6.83
CA ALA A 127 2.51 28.91 -5.65
C ALA A 127 3.24 30.23 -5.37
N SER A 128 4.58 30.23 -5.48
CA SER A 128 5.39 31.44 -5.34
C SER A 128 5.02 32.49 -6.38
N LEU A 129 4.92 32.10 -7.66
CA LEU A 129 4.51 33.01 -8.74
C LEU A 129 3.10 33.56 -8.54
N THR A 130 2.18 32.73 -8.06
CA THR A 130 0.80 33.15 -7.78
C THR A 130 0.75 34.18 -6.65
N VAL A 131 1.50 33.94 -5.58
CA VAL A 131 1.61 34.88 -4.45
C VAL A 131 2.27 36.19 -4.90
N ASP A 132 3.32 36.12 -5.71
CA ASP A 132 4.06 37.30 -6.18
C ASP A 132 3.19 38.17 -7.11
N ILE A 133 2.40 37.55 -7.99
CA ILE A 133 1.41 38.24 -8.83
C ILE A 133 0.30 38.86 -7.97
N ALA A 134 -0.23 38.11 -7.01
CA ALA A 134 -1.28 38.60 -6.11
C ALA A 134 -0.78 39.81 -5.29
N GLN A 135 0.42 39.72 -4.72
CA GLN A 135 1.03 40.81 -3.98
C GLN A 135 1.33 42.00 -4.87
N ARG A 136 1.81 41.82 -6.10
CA ARG A 136 2.09 42.90 -7.05
C ARG A 136 0.82 43.62 -7.52
N LEU A 137 -0.29 42.89 -7.67
CA LEU A 137 -1.61 43.48 -7.95
C LEU A 137 -2.15 44.26 -6.75
N LEU A 138 -1.98 43.74 -5.53
CA LEU A 138 -2.44 44.39 -4.30
C LEU A 138 -1.57 45.60 -3.90
N SER A 139 -0.26 45.53 -4.14
CA SER A 139 0.72 46.60 -3.87
C SER A 139 0.80 47.66 -4.98
N SER A 140 0.12 47.46 -6.11
CA SER A 140 -0.11 48.49 -7.13
C SER A 140 -1.13 49.52 -6.63
N GLY A 141 -0.73 50.26 -5.59
CA GLY A 141 -1.56 51.15 -4.77
C GLY A 141 -1.89 52.51 -5.38
N SER A 142 -1.80 52.72 -6.70
CA SER A 142 -2.01 54.08 -7.26
C SER A 142 -2.90 54.18 -8.49
N ASN A 143 -3.55 53.11 -8.95
CA ASN A 143 -4.61 53.21 -9.98
C ASN A 143 -5.74 52.17 -9.81
N GLN A 144 -6.07 51.84 -8.56
CA GLN A 144 -6.94 50.73 -8.17
C GLN A 144 -8.34 50.75 -8.81
N MET A 145 -8.84 51.91 -9.26
CA MET A 145 -10.17 52.00 -9.88
C MET A 145 -10.22 51.52 -11.35
N GLY A 146 -9.11 51.62 -12.10
CA GLY A 146 -9.06 51.22 -13.52
C GLY A 146 -8.74 49.74 -13.75
N ILE A 147 -7.97 49.13 -12.84
CA ILE A 147 -7.47 47.75 -12.99
C ILE A 147 -8.51 46.72 -12.50
N LEU A 148 -9.32 47.07 -11.48
CA LEU A 148 -10.44 46.22 -11.03
C LEU A 148 -11.52 46.03 -12.12
N GLY A 149 -11.75 47.04 -12.97
CA GLY A 149 -12.68 46.92 -14.11
C GLY A 149 -12.21 45.93 -15.17
N ILE A 150 -10.91 45.94 -15.49
CA ILE A 150 -10.33 45.10 -16.55
C ILE A 150 -10.13 43.66 -16.07
N VAL A 151 -9.70 43.45 -14.82
CA VAL A 151 -9.61 42.11 -14.21
C VAL A 151 -11.00 41.53 -13.96
N GLY A 152 -11.96 42.37 -13.56
CA GLY A 152 -13.36 41.97 -13.43
C GLY A 152 -13.94 41.47 -14.74
N GLN A 153 -13.75 42.22 -15.85
CA GLN A 153 -14.20 41.78 -17.16
C GLN A 153 -13.44 40.56 -17.69
N SER A 154 -12.13 40.41 -17.45
CA SER A 154 -11.38 39.25 -17.94
C SER A 154 -11.70 37.97 -17.15
N VAL A 155 -11.87 38.06 -15.83
CA VAL A 155 -12.34 36.95 -14.99
C VAL A 155 -13.79 36.61 -15.33
N LEU A 156 -14.66 37.62 -15.47
CA LEU A 156 -16.05 37.38 -15.83
C LEU A 156 -16.17 36.78 -17.24
N THR A 157 -15.39 37.26 -18.21
CA THR A 157 -15.33 36.70 -19.56
C THR A 157 -14.71 35.30 -19.56
N ALA A 158 -13.69 35.03 -18.76
CA ALA A 158 -13.13 33.68 -18.62
C ALA A 158 -14.14 32.71 -17.98
N LEU A 159 -14.89 33.15 -16.97
CA LEU A 159 -15.93 32.36 -16.31
C LEU A 159 -17.19 32.17 -17.18
N THR A 160 -17.48 33.10 -18.10
CA THR A 160 -18.66 33.02 -19.00
C THR A 160 -18.35 32.45 -20.37
N ALA A 161 -17.16 32.66 -20.93
CA ALA A 161 -16.71 32.12 -22.22
C ALA A 161 -16.05 30.75 -22.09
N GLY A 162 -15.40 30.45 -20.95
CA GLY A 162 -14.83 29.14 -20.65
C GLY A 162 -15.64 28.45 -19.56
N GLY A 163 -16.59 27.60 -19.94
CA GLY A 163 -17.39 26.76 -19.04
C GLY A 163 -16.56 25.72 -18.28
N ALA A 164 -15.55 26.15 -17.52
CA ALA A 164 -14.60 25.33 -16.78
C ALA A 164 -14.69 25.58 -15.26
N LEU A 165 -15.87 25.92 -14.76
CA LEU A 165 -16.20 25.57 -13.38
C LEU A 165 -16.50 24.08 -13.37
N THR A 166 -15.47 23.26 -13.14
CA THR A 166 -15.68 21.87 -12.73
C THR A 166 -16.67 21.86 -11.55
N LYS A 167 -17.58 20.89 -11.54
CA LYS A 167 -18.70 20.80 -10.57
C LYS A 167 -18.35 21.20 -9.12
N PRO A 168 -17.16 20.87 -8.57
CA PRO A 168 -16.76 21.30 -7.22
C PRO A 168 -16.58 22.82 -7.07
N GLY A 169 -15.98 23.48 -8.07
CA GLY A 169 -15.77 24.93 -8.05
C GLY A 169 -17.09 25.71 -8.12
N ARG A 170 -18.08 25.18 -8.86
CA ARG A 170 -19.42 25.77 -8.95
C ARG A 170 -20.16 25.74 -7.60
N GLN A 171 -20.04 24.65 -6.85
CA GLN A 171 -20.61 24.54 -5.51
C GLN A 171 -19.91 25.43 -4.48
N GLY A 172 -18.58 25.56 -4.55
CA GLY A 172 -17.83 26.47 -3.67
C GLY A 172 -18.22 27.93 -3.88
N VAL A 173 -18.40 28.35 -5.14
CA VAL A 173 -18.85 29.70 -5.48
C VAL A 173 -20.31 29.94 -5.09
N GLU A 174 -21.21 28.97 -5.30
CA GLU A 174 -22.60 29.07 -4.81
C GLU A 174 -22.66 29.21 -3.29
N HIS A 175 -21.79 28.50 -2.56
CA HIS A 175 -21.77 28.59 -1.11
C HIS A 175 -21.20 29.93 -0.61
N PHE A 176 -20.21 30.48 -1.32
CA PHE A 176 -19.64 31.80 -1.02
C PHE A 176 -20.62 32.94 -1.34
N LEU A 177 -21.32 32.86 -2.48
CA LEU A 177 -22.34 33.83 -2.89
C LEU A 177 -23.57 33.81 -1.98
N THR A 178 -24.00 32.64 -1.50
CA THR A 178 -25.10 32.55 -0.52
C THR A 178 -24.69 33.04 0.87
N THR A 179 -23.43 32.87 1.26
CA THR A 179 -22.88 33.41 2.51
C THR A 179 -22.79 34.94 2.50
N LEU A 180 -22.51 35.56 1.34
CA LEU A 180 -22.45 37.02 1.19
C LEU A 180 -23.82 37.71 0.97
N LYS A 181 -24.93 36.97 1.02
CA LYS A 181 -26.30 37.50 1.05
C LYS A 181 -26.62 38.52 -0.06
N ILE A 182 -26.07 38.36 -1.25
CA ILE A 182 -26.47 39.17 -2.42
C ILE A 182 -27.71 38.51 -3.05
N PRO A 183 -28.87 39.20 -3.08
CA PRO A 183 -30.10 38.60 -3.59
C PRO A 183 -30.02 38.34 -5.10
N LYS A 184 -30.48 37.15 -5.47
CA LYS A 184 -30.62 36.66 -6.84
C LYS A 184 -31.61 37.56 -7.60
N ARG A 185 -31.16 38.20 -8.68
CA ARG A 185 -32.02 38.71 -9.75
C ARG A 185 -31.55 38.14 -11.06
#